data_AF-A0A377UYR6-F1
#
_entry.id   AF-A0A377UYR6-F1
#
_cell.length_a   1.000
_cell.length_b   1.000
_cell.length_c   1.000
_cell.angle_alpha   90.00
_cell.angle_beta   90.00
_cell.angle_gamma   90.00
#
_symmetry.space_group_name_H-M   'P 1'
#
loop_
_entity.id
_entity.type
_entity.pdbx_description
1 polymer ?
#
loop_
_entity_poly.entity_id
_entity_poly.type
_entity_poly.pdbx_seq_one_letter_code
_entity_poly.pdbx_strand_id
1 'polypeptide(L)'
;MHINYLEDDDLAFLPECSEAHLEAFTRILTHGENGKPRLSSTLLRNETFLAMEGHPERYRRNWQLIAGELQHFGGDSIANTLRRHGKFYRAILLDVCKRLKAKVDNSCRRRRSSSSCWRIFCSTAGIN
;
A
#
# COMPACT_ATOMS: atom_id res chain seq x y z
N MET A 1 -8.38 7.37 15.18
CA MET A 1 -7.43 8.01 14.24
C MET A 1 -8.00 7.90 12.85
N HIS A 2 -7.96 8.96 12.05
CA HIS A 2 -8.66 9.01 10.77
C HIS A 2 -7.69 8.70 9.62
N ILE A 3 -8.06 7.75 8.78
CA ILE A 3 -7.32 7.44 7.54
C ILE A 3 -7.89 8.32 6.44
N ASN A 4 -7.04 9.15 5.86
CA ASN A 4 -7.40 9.98 4.70
C ASN A 4 -6.81 9.35 3.45
N TYR A 5 -7.66 8.79 2.59
CA TYR A 5 -7.28 8.39 1.25
C TYR A 5 -7.18 9.64 0.36
N LEU A 6 -6.01 9.82 -0.26
CA LEU A 6 -5.83 10.77 -1.36
C LEU A 6 -6.18 10.04 -2.66
N GLU A 7 -7.17 10.54 -3.39
CA GLU A 7 -7.59 9.95 -4.66
C GLU A 7 -6.39 9.81 -5.62
N ASP A 8 -6.19 8.60 -6.12
CA ASP A 8 -5.01 8.22 -6.90
C ASP A 8 -5.41 7.17 -7.95
N ASP A 9 -5.36 7.56 -9.23
CA ASP A 9 -5.66 6.67 -10.36
C ASP A 9 -4.76 5.44 -10.37
N ASP A 10 -3.51 5.55 -9.90
CA ASP A 10 -2.58 4.44 -9.85
C ASP A 10 -2.96 3.40 -8.77
N LEU A 11 -3.96 3.69 -7.91
CA LEU A 11 -4.54 2.77 -6.92
C LEU A 11 -5.96 2.30 -7.26
N ALA A 12 -6.53 2.75 -8.38
CA ALA A 12 -7.90 2.39 -8.80
C ALA A 12 -8.09 0.89 -9.09
N PHE A 13 -7.00 0.12 -9.19
CA PHE A 13 -7.05 -1.34 -9.38
C PHE A 13 -7.32 -2.12 -8.08
N LEU A 14 -7.15 -1.50 -6.90
CA LEU A 14 -7.37 -2.15 -5.61
C LEU A 14 -8.77 -2.77 -5.46
N PRO A 15 -9.89 -2.10 -5.81
CA PRO A 15 -11.22 -2.73 -5.73
C PRO A 15 -11.38 -3.95 -6.66
N GLU A 16 -10.60 -4.05 -7.74
CA GLU A 16 -10.64 -5.17 -8.69
C GLU A 16 -9.89 -6.41 -8.17
N CYS A 17 -9.05 -6.25 -7.15
CA CYS A 17 -8.28 -7.35 -6.58
C CYS A 17 -9.19 -8.36 -5.86
N SER A 18 -8.73 -9.62 -5.80
CA SER A 18 -9.37 -10.65 -4.98
C SER A 18 -9.24 -10.30 -3.49
N GLU A 19 -10.18 -10.80 -2.69
CA GLU A 19 -10.15 -10.59 -1.25
C GLU A 19 -8.84 -11.10 -0.62
N ALA A 20 -8.39 -12.29 -1.04
CA ALA A 20 -7.14 -12.89 -0.58
C ALA A 20 -5.90 -12.04 -0.94
N HIS A 21 -5.88 -11.42 -2.12
CA HIS A 21 -4.79 -10.51 -2.49
C HIS A 21 -4.79 -9.24 -1.64
N LEU A 22 -5.97 -8.65 -1.40
CA LEU A 22 -6.09 -7.46 -0.56
C LEU A 22 -5.78 -7.75 0.91
N GLU A 23 -6.14 -8.93 1.42
CA GLU A 23 -5.76 -9.40 2.74
C GLU A 23 -4.24 -9.52 2.88
N ALA A 24 -3.60 -10.23 1.95
CA ALA A 24 -2.14 -10.40 1.95
C ALA A 24 -1.42 -9.04 1.88
N PHE A 25 -1.89 -8.15 1.00
CA PHE A 25 -1.38 -6.79 0.88
C PHE A 25 -1.55 -6.00 2.17
N THR A 26 -2.74 -6.04 2.77
CA THR A 26 -3.03 -5.38 4.05
C THR A 26 -2.12 -5.91 5.15
N ARG A 27 -1.85 -7.21 5.19
CA ARG A 27 -0.96 -7.83 6.18
C ARG A 27 0.46 -7.27 6.07
N ILE A 28 0.97 -7.06 4.86
CA ILE A 28 2.31 -6.46 4.63
C ILE A 28 2.38 -5.02 5.18
N LEU A 29 1.31 -4.24 4.99
CA LEU A 29 1.23 -2.87 5.49
C LEU A 29 1.13 -2.80 7.01
N THR A 30 0.40 -3.74 7.61
CA THR A 30 0.00 -3.69 9.02
C THR A 30 0.87 -4.53 9.95
N HIS A 31 1.66 -5.48 9.43
CA HIS A 31 2.49 -6.38 10.24
C HIS A 31 3.99 -6.25 9.88
N GLY A 32 4.84 -6.54 10.87
CA GLY A 32 6.29 -6.64 10.69
C GLY A 32 6.73 -8.03 10.21
N GLU A 33 8.03 -8.18 9.93
CA GLU A 33 8.62 -9.47 9.52
C GLU A 33 8.44 -10.57 10.56
N ASN A 34 8.34 -10.20 11.84
CA ASN A 34 8.06 -11.12 12.95
C ASN A 34 6.57 -11.50 13.08
N GLY A 35 5.73 -11.11 12.13
CA GLY A 35 4.29 -11.36 12.16
C GLY A 35 3.53 -10.56 13.23
N LYS A 36 4.18 -9.64 13.95
CA LYS A 36 3.51 -8.81 14.94
C LYS A 36 2.84 -7.60 14.28
N PRO A 37 1.66 -7.18 14.74
CA PRO A 37 1.02 -5.97 14.26
C PRO A 37 1.90 -4.75 14.56
N ARG A 38 1.95 -3.83 13.60
CA ARG A 38 2.69 -2.58 13.73
C ARG A 38 1.91 -1.62 14.62
N LEU A 39 2.59 -1.09 15.63
CA LEU A 39 2.02 -0.07 16.53
C LEU A 39 1.59 1.21 15.79
N SER A 40 2.28 1.51 14.68
CA SER A 40 1.97 2.66 13.82
C SER A 40 0.78 2.42 12.90
N SER A 41 0.20 1.22 12.87
CA SER A 41 -0.91 0.96 11.96
C SER A 41 -2.18 1.68 12.41
N THR A 42 -2.68 2.56 11.55
CA THR A 42 -3.94 3.26 11.81
C THR A 42 -5.13 2.40 11.40
N LEU A 43 -4.95 1.59 10.35
CA LEU A 43 -5.97 0.66 9.85
C LEU A 43 -6.42 -0.37 10.88
N LEU A 44 -5.48 -0.95 11.65
CA LEU A 44 -5.83 -1.91 12.71
C LEU A 44 -6.60 -1.27 13.88
N ARG A 45 -6.67 0.06 13.94
CA ARG A 45 -7.41 0.83 14.96
C ARG A 45 -8.64 1.54 14.39
N ASN A 46 -8.96 1.29 13.11
CA ASN A 46 -10.08 1.93 12.44
C ASN A 46 -11.39 1.16 12.72
N GLU A 47 -12.38 1.84 13.29
CA GLU A 47 -13.64 1.22 13.71
C GLU A 47 -14.42 0.61 12.54
N THR A 48 -14.46 1.26 11.38
CA THR A 48 -15.13 0.75 10.18
C THR A 48 -14.49 -0.56 9.69
N PHE A 49 -13.15 -0.61 9.69
CA PHE A 49 -12.42 -1.81 9.29
C PHE A 49 -12.55 -2.96 10.31
N LEU A 50 -12.65 -2.64 11.59
CA LEU A 50 -12.87 -3.62 12.67
C LEU A 50 -14.31 -4.15 12.68
N ALA A 51 -15.31 -3.30 12.41
CA ALA A 51 -16.72 -3.70 12.36
C ALA A 51 -17.03 -4.73 11.27
N MET A 52 -16.15 -4.87 10.27
CA MET A 52 -16.26 -5.84 9.18
C MET A 52 -15.47 -7.12 9.42
N GLU A 53 -14.99 -7.36 10.64
CA GLU A 53 -14.30 -8.60 10.98
C GLU A 53 -15.21 -9.83 10.73
N GLY A 54 -14.64 -10.85 10.08
CA GLY A 54 -15.39 -12.05 9.64
C GLY A 54 -16.23 -11.88 8.37
N HIS A 55 -16.35 -10.67 7.81
CA HIS A 55 -17.09 -10.45 6.57
C HIS A 55 -16.29 -10.92 5.34
N PRO A 56 -16.91 -11.65 4.38
CA PRO A 56 -16.20 -12.20 3.21
C PRO A 56 -15.68 -11.16 2.20
N GLU A 57 -16.13 -9.91 2.32
CA GLU A 57 -15.70 -8.77 1.48
C GLU A 57 -15.11 -7.62 2.32
N ARG A 58 -14.59 -7.93 3.52
CA ARG A 58 -14.00 -6.96 4.44
C ARG A 58 -12.96 -6.06 3.74
N TYR A 59 -12.03 -6.62 3.00
CA TYR A 59 -10.91 -5.91 2.40
C TYR A 59 -11.36 -5.15 1.16
N ARG A 60 -12.13 -5.78 0.27
CA ARG A 60 -12.63 -5.10 -0.94
C ARG A 60 -13.53 -3.91 -0.62
N ARG A 61 -14.42 -4.01 0.37
CA ARG A 61 -15.27 -2.87 0.78
C ARG A 61 -14.51 -1.75 1.47
N ASN A 62 -13.35 -2.07 2.06
CA ASN A 62 -12.49 -1.11 2.76
C ASN A 62 -11.22 -0.77 1.96
N TRP A 63 -11.22 -0.96 0.63
CA TRP A 63 -10.03 -0.77 -0.20
C TRP A 63 -9.42 0.64 -0.07
N GLN A 64 -10.27 1.67 0.13
CA GLN A 64 -9.82 3.05 0.35
C GLN A 64 -9.09 3.23 1.67
N LEU A 65 -9.50 2.52 2.73
CA LEU A 65 -8.79 2.54 4.01
C LEU A 65 -7.42 1.86 3.88
N ILE A 66 -7.34 0.77 3.11
CA ILE A 66 -6.07 0.09 2.80
C ILE A 66 -5.16 1.00 1.96
N ALA A 67 -5.71 1.68 0.96
CA ALA A 67 -4.99 2.66 0.14
C ALA A 67 -4.45 3.81 0.99
N GLY A 68 -5.27 4.38 1.89
CA GLY A 68 -4.82 5.44 2.79
C GLY A 68 -3.73 4.99 3.76
N GLU A 69 -3.83 3.77 4.29
CA GLU A 69 -2.76 3.17 5.12
C GLU A 69 -1.45 3.03 4.34
N LEU A 70 -1.49 2.58 3.07
CA LEU A 70 -0.33 2.52 2.19
C LEU A 70 0.28 3.92 1.97
N GLN A 71 -0.57 4.91 1.66
CA GLN A 71 -0.14 6.28 1.38
C GLN A 71 0.52 6.94 2.59
N HIS A 72 0.09 6.57 3.80
CA HIS A 72 0.67 7.01 5.06
C HIS A 72 1.98 6.25 5.37
N PHE A 73 1.97 4.92 5.28
CA PHE A 73 3.11 4.05 5.58
C PHE A 73 4.31 4.29 4.66
N GLY A 74 4.06 4.46 3.35
CA GLY A 74 5.09 4.78 2.36
C GLY A 74 5.68 6.19 2.53
N GLY A 75 4.97 7.09 3.21
CA GLY A 75 5.43 8.43 3.57
C GLY A 75 6.42 8.41 4.73
N ASP A 76 6.03 7.76 5.84
CA ASP A 76 6.78 7.79 7.11
C ASP A 76 8.03 6.92 7.08
N SER A 77 8.00 5.79 6.35
CA SER A 77 9.16 4.92 6.24
C SER A 77 10.23 5.44 5.26
N ILE A 78 9.86 6.36 4.33
CA ILE A 78 10.54 6.90 3.12
C ILE A 78 11.76 7.84 3.28
N ALA A 79 11.52 8.97 3.93
CA ALA A 79 12.47 10.05 4.25
C ALA A 79 11.62 11.32 4.40
N ASN A 80 11.73 11.97 5.56
CA ASN A 80 11.18 13.29 5.91
C ASN A 80 9.65 13.47 5.85
N THR A 81 8.99 13.11 6.96
CA THR A 81 8.43 14.01 8.00
C THR A 81 8.23 15.51 7.70
N LEU A 82 7.80 15.92 6.50
CA LEU A 82 7.30 17.29 6.28
C LEU A 82 6.12 17.39 5.31
N ARG A 83 5.28 16.35 5.23
CA ARG A 83 3.94 16.46 4.64
C ARG A 83 2.99 15.62 5.49
N ARG A 84 2.05 16.27 6.19
CA ARG A 84 0.98 15.62 6.99
C ARG A 84 -0.11 14.94 6.13
N HIS A 85 0.19 14.63 4.87
CA HIS A 85 -0.75 14.10 3.89
C HIS A 85 -0.12 12.90 3.18
N GLY A 86 -0.96 11.92 2.80
CA GLY A 86 -0.52 10.71 2.09
C GLY A 86 0.23 11.04 0.80
N LYS A 87 1.15 10.16 0.40
CA LYS A 87 1.89 10.26 -0.87
C LYS A 87 1.16 9.47 -1.97
N PHE A 88 1.15 10.00 -3.20
CA PHE A 88 0.73 9.23 -4.38
C PHE A 88 1.55 7.93 -4.49
N TYR A 89 0.91 6.85 -4.92
CA TYR A 89 1.47 5.52 -5.06
C TYR A 89 2.71 5.51 -5.95
N ARG A 90 2.67 6.24 -7.07
CA ARG A 90 3.83 6.41 -7.95
C ARG A 90 5.04 7.01 -7.23
N ALA A 91 4.83 7.97 -6.33
CA ALA A 91 5.93 8.57 -5.57
C ALA A 91 6.52 7.54 -4.59
N ILE A 92 5.68 6.75 -3.92
CA ILE A 92 6.11 5.66 -3.03
C ILE A 92 6.95 4.64 -3.81
N LEU A 93 6.50 4.22 -4.99
CA LEU A 93 7.25 3.28 -5.83
C LEU A 93 8.61 3.82 -6.26
N LEU A 94 8.68 5.06 -6.75
CA LEU A 94 9.95 5.69 -7.14
C LEU A 94 10.92 5.78 -5.97
N ASP A 95 10.41 6.08 -4.79
CA ASP A 95 11.16 6.18 -3.54
C ASP A 95 11.70 4.80 -3.08
N VAL A 96 10.89 3.74 -3.16
CA VAL A 96 11.31 2.34 -2.91
C VAL A 96 12.40 1.92 -3.91
N CYS A 97 12.21 2.19 -5.20
CA CYS A 97 13.19 1.86 -6.23
C CYS A 97 14.56 2.52 -5.98
N LYS A 98 14.56 3.80 -5.59
CA LYS A 98 15.80 4.52 -5.23
C LYS A 98 16.50 3.86 -4.04
N ARG A 99 15.75 3.47 -3.00
CA ARG A 99 16.30 2.84 -1.79
C ARG A 99 16.95 1.50 -2.06
N LEU A 100 16.31 0.69 -2.90
CA LEU A 100 16.81 -0.63 -3.27
C LEU A 100 18.03 -0.59 -4.19
N LYS A 101 18.49 0.62 -4.60
CA LYS A 101 19.54 0.82 -5.61
C LYS A 101 19.28 0.00 -6.89
N ALA A 102 18.03 -0.33 -7.15
CA ALA A 102 17.65 -0.99 -8.38
C ALA A 102 17.96 0.00 -9.51
N LYS A 103 18.72 -0.43 -10.53
CA LYS A 103 18.83 0.32 -11.78
C LYS A 103 17.44 0.35 -12.41
N VAL A 104 16.61 1.31 -12.02
CA VAL A 104 15.41 1.64 -12.77
C VAL A 104 15.90 2.26 -14.06
N ASP A 105 15.89 1.47 -15.13
CA ASP A 105 16.11 2.00 -16.45
C ASP A 105 15.07 3.10 -16.71
N ASN A 106 15.54 4.25 -17.21
CA ASN A 106 14.73 5.46 -17.40
C ASN A 106 13.57 5.27 -18.40
N SER A 107 13.48 4.09 -19.04
CA SER A 107 12.38 3.67 -19.90
C SER A 107 11.04 3.54 -19.16
N CYS A 108 11.03 3.34 -17.83
CA CYS A 108 9.80 3.33 -17.03
C CYS A 108 9.10 4.69 -16.90
N ARG A 109 9.69 5.80 -17.34
CA ARG A 109 8.99 7.10 -17.37
C ARG A 109 7.85 7.18 -18.37
N ARG A 110 7.72 6.23 -19.31
CA ARG A 110 6.83 6.36 -20.49
C ARG A 110 5.79 5.27 -20.71
N ARG A 111 5.58 4.29 -19.82
CA ARG A 111 4.59 3.22 -20.06
C ARG A 111 3.54 3.09 -18.95
N ARG A 112 2.29 3.41 -19.33
CA ARG A 112 1.01 3.37 -18.60
C ARG A 112 0.54 1.97 -18.15
N SER A 113 1.42 1.00 -17.92
CA SER A 113 0.94 -0.37 -17.62
C SER A 113 1.26 -0.78 -16.19
N SER A 114 0.28 -0.56 -15.32
CA SER A 114 0.25 -0.85 -13.87
C SER A 114 0.64 -2.30 -13.54
N SER A 115 0.46 -3.24 -14.47
CA SER A 115 0.77 -4.66 -14.29
C SER A 115 2.28 -4.97 -14.13
N SER A 116 3.17 -4.13 -14.67
CA SER A 116 4.62 -4.39 -14.58
C SER A 116 5.21 -3.91 -13.25
N CYS A 117 4.67 -2.85 -12.65
CA CYS A 117 5.11 -2.38 -11.33
C CYS A 117 4.70 -3.34 -10.21
N TRP A 118 3.50 -3.93 -10.30
CA TRP A 118 3.05 -4.95 -9.34
C TRP A 118 3.97 -6.18 -9.34
N ARG A 119 4.40 -6.64 -10.52
CA ARG A 119 5.29 -7.80 -10.65
C ARG A 119 6.68 -7.56 -10.05
N ILE A 120 7.20 -6.33 -10.16
CA ILE A 120 8.47 -5.92 -9.54
C ILE A 120 8.31 -5.80 -8.02
N PHE A 121 7.20 -5.24 -7.55
CA PHE A 121 6.90 -5.14 -6.12
C PHE A 121 6.75 -6.53 -5.46
N CYS A 122 5.97 -7.44 -6.06
CA CYS A 122 5.81 -8.82 -5.59
C CYS A 122 7.14 -9.59 -5.58
N SER A 123 7.94 -9.49 -6.66
CA SER A 123 9.24 -10.17 -6.75
C SER A 123 10.24 -9.65 -5.70
N THR A 124 10.18 -8.35 -5.38
CA THR A 124 11.10 -7.75 -4.39
C THR A 124 10.61 -7.96 -2.95
N ALA A 125 9.30 -8.08 -2.75
CA ALA A 125 8.68 -8.35 -1.45
C ALA A 125 8.58 -9.85 -1.12
N GLY A 126 9.06 -10.75 -1.98
CA GLY A 126 9.00 -12.19 -1.78
C GLY A 126 7.59 -12.77 -1.81
N ILE A 127 6.66 -12.09 -2.48
CA ILE A 127 5.28 -12.54 -2.68
C ILE A 127 5.28 -13.31 -4.01
N ASN A 128 5.26 -14.64 -3.94
CA ASN A 128 5.08 -15.50 -5.10
C ASN A 128 3.59 -15.65 -5.41
#